data_AF-A0A931MCT0-F1
#
_entry.id   AF-A0A931MCT0-F1
#
_cell.length_a   1.000
_cell.length_b   1.000
_cell.length_c   1.000
_cell.angle_alpha   90.00
_cell.angle_beta   90.00
_cell.angle_gamma   90.00
#
_symmetry.space_group_name_H-M   'P 1'
#
loop_
_entity.id
_entity.type
_entity.pdbx_description
1 polymer ?
#
loop_
_entity_poly.entity_id
_entity_poly.type
_entity_poly.pdbx_seq_one_letter_code
_entity_poly.pdbx_strand_id
1 'polypeptide(L)'
;LETGLPGFLALLTVIGVLYLSLWKKRSDINSMPNPAWLGVIGAAMTSLFSHAAVDFPLYIPALQFLSGAYLGTANNLLRDSSIPKTKFIPSISSFIERMGIRLIVVKILAAFVLLFWLLQPAIAQFASNQGLEQLSKGNVKIALKKFRLAQRLIPGNAYYYWCEGIILMDQAVELQNRELAVLADNVFAKGADANTYYPDNFLERLRLHRDRRALLEKPADPETLLQWMEHVRTWNPHILSVKIEYARTLAFAGKKREAKLFAKQLQRENPEYKAIEKLINDLEQGVY
;
A
#
# COMPACT_ATOMS: atom_id res chain seq x y z
N LEU A 1 -2.56 -10.41 3.12
CA LEU A 1 -1.65 -10.77 2.01
C LEU A 1 -0.35 -9.97 2.00
N GLU A 2 -0.32 -8.73 2.52
CA GLU A 2 0.88 -7.87 2.56
C GLU A 2 2.07 -8.41 3.37
N THR A 3 1.84 -9.29 4.36
CA THR A 3 2.89 -9.98 5.12
C THR A 3 3.19 -11.39 4.59
N GLY A 4 2.62 -11.77 3.43
CA GLY A 4 2.84 -13.07 2.79
C GLY A 4 2.37 -14.28 3.61
N LEU A 5 3.12 -15.38 3.49
CA LEU A 5 2.86 -16.64 4.21
C LEU A 5 2.76 -16.48 5.74
N PRO A 6 3.62 -15.68 6.41
CA PRO A 6 3.47 -15.39 7.85
C PRO A 6 2.11 -14.84 8.25
N GLY A 7 1.57 -13.88 7.49
CA GLY A 7 0.25 -13.30 7.76
C GLY A 7 -0.87 -14.31 7.60
N PHE A 8 -0.78 -15.16 6.56
CA PHE A 8 -1.74 -16.21 6.32
C PHE A 8 -1.71 -17.27 7.44
N LEU A 9 -0.53 -17.70 7.88
CA LEU A 9 -0.39 -18.63 9.00
C LEU A 9 -0.92 -18.04 10.32
N ALA A 10 -0.70 -16.75 10.57
CA ALA A 10 -1.26 -16.06 11.73
C ALA A 10 -2.80 -16.05 11.69
N LEU A 11 -3.40 -15.76 10.52
CA LEU A 11 -4.84 -15.79 10.33
C LEU A 11 -5.41 -17.20 10.57
N LEU A 12 -4.82 -18.23 9.96
CA LEU A 12 -5.21 -19.63 10.18
C LEU A 12 -5.05 -20.04 11.63
N THR A 13 -4.04 -19.54 12.33
CA THR A 13 -3.84 -19.81 13.75
C THR A 13 -4.97 -19.19 14.58
N VAL A 14 -5.36 -17.94 14.30
CA VAL A 14 -6.48 -17.28 15.01
C VAL A 14 -7.80 -18.03 14.78
N ILE A 15 -8.11 -18.37 13.53
CA ILE A 15 -9.31 -19.13 13.16
C ILE A 15 -9.27 -20.53 13.79
N GLY A 16 -8.13 -21.23 13.68
CA GLY A 16 -7.91 -22.55 14.24
C GLY A 16 -8.05 -22.58 15.76
N VAL A 17 -7.48 -21.60 16.47
CA VAL A 17 -7.61 -21.46 17.92
C VAL A 17 -9.06 -21.21 18.33
N LEU A 18 -9.81 -20.40 17.57
CA LEU A 18 -11.23 -20.16 17.81
C LEU A 18 -12.03 -21.48 17.72
N TYR A 19 -11.92 -22.20 16.60
CA TYR A 19 -12.65 -23.45 16.38
C TYR A 19 -12.21 -24.57 17.32
N LEU A 20 -10.91 -24.70 17.61
CA LEU A 20 -10.40 -25.66 18.60
C LEU A 20 -10.93 -25.36 20.00
N SER A 21 -11.08 -24.09 20.36
CA SER A 21 -11.63 -23.68 21.65
C SER A 21 -13.12 -24.00 21.76
N LEU A 22 -13.89 -23.76 20.68
CA LEU A 22 -15.30 -24.15 20.61
C LEU A 22 -15.46 -25.67 20.67
N TRP A 23 -14.64 -26.42 19.91
CA TRP A 23 -14.67 -27.88 19.91
C TRP A 23 -14.37 -28.49 21.28
N LYS A 24 -13.34 -27.99 21.97
CA LYS A 24 -12.98 -28.46 23.32
C LYS A 24 -14.11 -28.23 24.33
N LYS A 25 -14.94 -27.21 24.13
CA LYS A 25 -16.08 -26.85 25.00
C LYS A 25 -17.43 -27.31 24.46
N ARG A 26 -17.45 -28.19 23.46
CA ARG A 26 -18.70 -28.63 22.79
C ARG A 26 -19.74 -29.20 23.76
N SER A 27 -19.33 -29.90 24.82
CA SER A 27 -20.25 -30.44 25.83
C SER A 27 -21.02 -29.33 26.53
N ASP A 28 -20.30 -28.28 26.93
CA ASP A 28 -20.84 -27.16 27.68
C ASP A 28 -21.70 -26.29 26.74
N ILE A 29 -21.24 -26.08 25.51
CA ILE A 29 -21.97 -25.35 24.48
C ILE A 29 -23.30 -26.03 24.16
N ASN A 30 -23.34 -27.36 24.02
CA ASN A 30 -24.57 -28.09 23.72
C ASN A 30 -25.63 -27.97 24.82
N SER A 31 -25.24 -27.60 26.04
CA SER A 31 -26.14 -27.34 27.16
C SER A 31 -26.65 -25.90 27.25
N MET A 32 -26.16 -24.99 26.40
CA MET A 32 -26.57 -23.59 26.40
C MET A 32 -27.95 -23.39 25.77
N PRO A 33 -28.69 -22.36 26.20
CA PRO A 33 -29.83 -21.88 25.44
C PRO A 33 -29.33 -21.29 24.11
N ASN A 34 -29.75 -21.90 22.99
CA ASN A 34 -29.44 -21.51 21.62
C ASN A 34 -27.95 -21.66 21.19
N PRO A 35 -27.38 -22.88 21.20
CA PRO A 35 -25.97 -23.13 20.85
C PRO A 35 -25.62 -22.77 19.40
N ALA A 36 -26.63 -22.72 18.52
CA ALA A 36 -26.48 -22.36 17.11
C ALA A 36 -25.86 -20.96 16.92
N TRP A 37 -26.09 -20.02 17.85
CA TRP A 37 -25.53 -18.67 17.74
C TRP A 37 -24.00 -18.63 17.78
N LEU A 38 -23.35 -19.54 18.53
CA LEU A 38 -21.88 -19.62 18.53
C LEU A 38 -21.34 -20.11 17.18
N GLY A 39 -22.06 -21.03 16.52
CA GLY A 39 -21.75 -21.47 15.16
C GLY A 39 -21.91 -20.33 14.15
N VAL A 40 -22.99 -19.56 14.25
CA VAL A 40 -23.24 -18.37 13.41
C VAL A 40 -22.16 -17.31 13.60
N ILE A 41 -21.78 -17.01 14.86
CA ILE A 41 -20.70 -16.07 15.15
C ILE A 41 -19.36 -16.57 14.61
N GLY A 42 -19.05 -17.86 14.77
CA GLY A 42 -17.84 -18.47 14.20
C GLY A 42 -17.80 -18.37 12.67
N ALA A 43 -18.92 -18.66 12.00
CA ALA A 43 -19.04 -18.53 10.54
C ALA A 43 -18.91 -17.06 10.09
N ALA A 44 -19.55 -16.12 10.79
CA ALA A 44 -19.45 -14.70 10.50
C ALA A 44 -18.02 -14.18 10.68
N MET A 45 -17.33 -14.55 11.77
CA MET A 45 -15.92 -14.18 12.00
C MET A 45 -15.01 -14.77 10.92
N THR A 46 -15.20 -16.04 10.54
CA THR A 46 -14.42 -16.67 9.47
C THR A 46 -14.67 -16.00 8.12
N SER A 47 -15.91 -15.61 7.83
CA SER A 47 -16.24 -14.83 6.64
C SER A 47 -15.56 -13.46 6.66
N LEU A 48 -15.64 -12.70 7.76
CA LEU A 48 -14.97 -11.41 7.93
C LEU A 48 -13.45 -11.53 7.74
N PHE A 49 -12.83 -12.56 8.31
CA PHE A 49 -11.40 -12.81 8.18
C PHE A 49 -11.01 -13.24 6.76
N SER A 50 -11.87 -13.99 6.08
CA SER A 50 -11.64 -14.40 4.69
C SER A 50 -11.76 -13.19 3.74
N HIS A 51 -12.75 -12.33 3.96
CA HIS A 51 -12.88 -11.06 3.25
C HIS A 51 -11.70 -10.13 3.55
N ALA A 52 -11.28 -9.99 4.80
CA ALA A 52 -10.08 -9.21 5.16
C ALA A 52 -8.79 -9.75 4.51
N ALA A 53 -8.75 -11.02 4.12
CA ALA A 53 -7.61 -11.61 3.42
C ALA A 53 -7.55 -11.24 1.94
N VAL A 54 -8.69 -10.90 1.32
CA VAL A 54 -8.83 -10.73 -0.14
C VAL A 54 -9.22 -9.29 -0.53
N ASP A 55 -9.92 -8.54 0.33
CA ASP A 55 -10.55 -7.26 0.01
C ASP A 55 -9.79 -6.01 0.47
N PHE A 56 -10.08 -4.90 -0.23
CA PHE A 56 -9.48 -3.57 -0.14
C PHE A 56 -9.50 -2.96 1.29
N PRO A 57 -8.51 -2.11 1.63
CA PRO A 57 -8.37 -1.48 2.96
C PRO A 57 -9.54 -0.58 3.40
N LEU A 58 -10.46 -0.22 2.50
CA LEU A 58 -11.56 0.72 2.74
C LEU A 58 -12.62 0.22 3.74
N TYR A 59 -12.80 -1.09 3.91
CA TYR A 59 -13.79 -1.65 4.84
C TYR A 59 -13.19 -2.16 6.16
N ILE A 60 -11.86 -2.07 6.34
CA ILE A 60 -11.17 -2.54 7.54
C ILE A 60 -11.81 -2.00 8.83
N PRO A 61 -12.18 -0.70 8.94
CA PRO A 61 -12.85 -0.19 10.13
C PRO A 61 -14.22 -0.84 10.39
N ALA A 62 -15.01 -1.08 9.34
CA ALA A 62 -16.31 -1.74 9.46
C ALA A 62 -16.17 -3.21 9.85
N LEU A 63 -15.20 -3.93 9.25
CA LEU A 63 -14.89 -5.31 9.60
C LEU A 63 -14.43 -5.44 11.06
N GLN A 64 -13.70 -4.45 11.58
CA GLN A 64 -13.28 -4.40 12.99
C GLN A 64 -14.43 -4.13 13.94
N PHE A 65 -15.33 -3.21 13.58
CA PHE A 65 -16.53 -2.94 14.37
C PHE A 65 -17.41 -4.20 14.45
N LEU A 66 -17.65 -4.85 13.31
CA LEU A 66 -18.39 -6.12 13.26
C LEU A 66 -17.68 -7.21 14.05
N SER A 67 -16.36 -7.35 13.92
CA SER A 67 -15.58 -8.31 14.71
C SER A 67 -15.71 -8.05 16.21
N GLY A 68 -15.63 -6.79 16.64
CA GLY A 68 -15.83 -6.40 18.03
C GLY A 68 -17.23 -6.72 18.54
N ALA A 69 -18.26 -6.46 17.73
CA ALA A 69 -19.64 -6.78 18.05
C ALA A 69 -19.86 -8.30 18.18
N TYR A 70 -19.33 -9.10 17.25
CA TYR A 70 -19.43 -10.56 17.28
C TYR A 70 -18.67 -11.16 18.48
N LEU A 71 -17.45 -10.68 18.77
CA LEU A 71 -16.68 -11.12 19.94
C LEU A 71 -17.36 -10.70 21.25
N GLY A 72 -17.96 -9.50 21.31
CA GLY A 72 -18.73 -9.03 22.46
C GLY A 72 -19.96 -9.91 22.72
N THR A 73 -20.72 -10.23 21.67
CA THR A 73 -21.87 -11.14 21.74
C THR A 73 -21.45 -12.55 22.15
N ALA A 74 -20.39 -13.10 21.56
CA ALA A 74 -19.85 -14.40 21.96
C ALA A 74 -19.41 -14.39 23.43
N ASN A 75 -18.74 -13.33 23.88
CA ASN A 75 -18.33 -13.20 25.28
C ASN A 75 -19.52 -13.11 26.22
N ASN A 76 -20.61 -12.44 25.84
CA ASN A 76 -21.84 -12.39 26.64
C ASN A 76 -22.53 -13.76 26.70
N LEU A 77 -22.67 -14.45 25.57
CA LEU A 77 -23.24 -15.81 25.51
C LEU A 77 -22.45 -16.82 26.36
N LEU A 78 -21.12 -16.68 26.39
CA LEU A 78 -20.24 -17.53 27.20
C LEU A 78 -20.13 -17.09 28.67
N ARG A 79 -20.57 -15.86 29.01
CA ARG A 79 -20.56 -15.34 30.39
C ARG A 79 -21.72 -15.84 31.23
N ASP A 80 -22.83 -16.24 30.58
CA ASP A 80 -24.11 -16.41 31.26
C ASP A 80 -24.42 -17.83 31.75
N SER A 81 -23.46 -18.76 31.75
CA SER A 81 -23.58 -19.99 32.57
C SER A 81 -22.27 -20.78 32.64
N SER A 82 -21.87 -21.12 33.86
CA SER A 82 -21.10 -22.32 34.26
C SER A 82 -19.72 -22.64 33.66
N ILE A 83 -19.17 -21.90 32.69
CA ILE A 83 -17.88 -22.28 32.10
C ILE A 83 -16.69 -21.83 32.99
N PRO A 84 -15.83 -22.76 33.45
CA PRO A 84 -14.64 -22.39 34.21
C PRO A 84 -13.71 -21.50 33.38
N LYS A 85 -13.28 -20.39 33.99
CA LYS A 85 -12.32 -19.44 33.39
C LYS A 85 -11.10 -20.24 32.90
N THR A 86 -10.86 -20.20 31.59
CA THR A 86 -9.75 -20.91 30.95
C THR A 86 -8.42 -20.41 31.49
N LYS A 87 -7.76 -21.22 32.32
CA LYS A 87 -6.35 -21.09 32.76
C LYS A 87 -5.36 -21.45 31.63
N PHE A 88 -5.73 -21.26 30.36
CA PHE A 88 -4.95 -21.74 29.22
C PHE A 88 -3.80 -20.80 28.83
N ILE A 89 -3.80 -19.58 29.39
CA ILE A 89 -2.69 -18.64 29.27
C ILE A 89 -2.17 -18.46 30.70
N PRO A 90 -0.91 -18.82 31.03
CA PRO A 90 -0.33 -18.47 32.32
C PRO A 90 -0.54 -16.97 32.52
N SER A 91 -1.09 -16.57 33.67
CA SER A 91 -1.55 -15.19 33.79
C SER A 91 -0.34 -14.25 33.74
N ILE A 92 -0.16 -13.60 32.61
CA ILE A 92 0.72 -12.44 32.46
C ILE A 92 0.39 -11.40 33.54
N SER A 93 -0.86 -11.43 34.06
CA SER A 93 -1.29 -10.63 35.22
C SER A 93 -0.36 -10.77 36.42
N SER A 94 0.14 -11.97 36.74
CA SER A 94 0.98 -12.18 37.93
C SER A 94 2.36 -11.51 37.80
N PHE A 95 2.89 -11.39 36.58
CA PHE A 95 4.13 -10.68 36.29
C PHE A 95 3.91 -9.16 36.23
N ILE A 96 2.84 -8.71 35.58
CA ILE A 96 2.49 -7.29 35.43
C ILE A 96 2.07 -6.66 36.77
N GLU A 97 1.33 -7.40 37.62
CA GLU A 97 0.95 -6.97 38.96
C GLU A 97 2.17 -6.87 39.89
N ARG A 98 3.17 -7.76 39.76
CA ARG A 98 4.46 -7.63 40.47
C ARG A 98 5.24 -6.37 40.11
N MET A 99 5.07 -5.87 38.88
CA MET A 99 5.66 -4.60 38.43
C MET A 99 4.82 -3.37 38.89
N GLY A 100 3.72 -3.56 39.63
CA GLY A 100 2.85 -2.49 40.10
C GLY A 100 1.96 -1.87 39.00
N ILE A 101 1.98 -2.41 37.78
CA ILE A 101 1.15 -1.91 36.69
C ILE A 101 -0.22 -2.58 36.78
N ARG A 102 -1.29 -1.79 36.93
CA ARG A 102 -2.65 -2.36 36.94
C ARG A 102 -2.97 -2.92 35.55
N LEU A 103 -3.46 -4.17 35.49
CA LEU A 103 -3.84 -4.84 34.23
C LEU A 103 -4.79 -4.01 33.35
N ILE A 104 -5.63 -3.17 33.96
CA ILE A 104 -6.53 -2.25 33.24
C ILE A 104 -5.76 -1.21 32.40
N VAL A 105 -4.62 -0.71 32.89
CA VAL A 105 -3.78 0.25 32.17
C VAL A 105 -3.16 -0.40 30.94
N VAL A 106 -2.69 -1.65 31.08
CA VAL A 106 -2.13 -2.42 29.95
C VAL A 106 -3.19 -2.69 28.88
N LYS A 107 -4.42 -3.02 29.29
CA LYS A 107 -5.53 -3.21 28.34
C LYS A 107 -5.90 -1.93 27.61
N ILE A 108 -5.97 -0.79 28.31
CA ILE A 108 -6.24 0.52 27.70
C ILE A 108 -5.12 0.89 26.72
N LEU A 109 -3.87 0.71 27.11
CA LEU A 109 -2.73 1.02 26.25
C LEU A 109 -2.69 0.11 25.02
N ALA A 110 -2.93 -1.19 25.18
CA ALA A 110 -3.02 -2.12 24.06
C ALA A 110 -4.16 -1.77 23.11
N ALA A 111 -5.34 -1.41 23.64
CA ALA A 111 -6.46 -0.95 22.83
C ALA A 111 -6.13 0.35 22.10
N PHE A 112 -5.46 1.31 22.76
CA PHE A 112 -5.04 2.56 22.14
C PHE A 112 -4.01 2.33 21.03
N VAL A 113 -2.98 1.52 21.26
CA VAL A 113 -1.97 1.17 20.24
C VAL A 113 -2.62 0.47 19.05
N LEU A 114 -3.55 -0.46 19.31
CA LEU A 114 -4.29 -1.15 18.26
C LEU A 114 -5.16 -0.18 17.46
N LEU A 115 -5.96 0.65 18.12
CA LEU A 115 -6.78 1.68 17.45
C LEU A 115 -5.90 2.64 16.63
N PHE A 116 -4.78 3.10 17.19
CA PHE A 116 -3.87 3.99 16.49
C PHE A 116 -3.27 3.32 15.25
N TRP A 117 -2.80 2.07 15.36
CA TRP A 117 -2.27 1.30 14.24
C TRP A 117 -3.31 1.15 13.13
N LEU A 118 -4.56 0.88 13.48
CA LEU A 118 -5.66 0.70 12.53
C LEU A 118 -6.13 2.02 11.90
N LEU A 119 -5.91 3.14 12.56
CA LEU A 119 -6.22 4.47 12.03
C LEU A 119 -5.11 5.02 11.12
N GLN A 120 -3.91 4.43 11.11
CA GLN A 120 -2.79 4.93 10.29
C GLN A 120 -3.17 5.14 8.82
N PRO A 121 -3.89 4.21 8.14
CA PRO A 121 -4.27 4.42 6.76
C PRO A 121 -5.18 5.63 6.53
N ALA A 122 -6.17 5.82 7.40
CA ALA A 122 -7.08 6.95 7.32
C ALA A 122 -6.35 8.28 7.56
N ILE A 123 -5.45 8.32 8.56
CA ILE A 123 -4.63 9.51 8.86
C ILE A 123 -3.67 9.81 7.70
N ALA A 124 -3.06 8.80 7.09
CA ALA A 124 -2.18 8.97 5.95
C ALA A 124 -2.93 9.50 4.72
N GLN A 125 -4.12 8.97 4.41
CA GLN A 125 -4.96 9.47 3.33
C GLN A 125 -5.38 10.91 3.59
N PHE A 126 -5.81 11.22 4.81
CA PHE A 126 -6.15 12.59 5.19
C PHE A 126 -4.95 13.55 5.04
N ALA A 127 -3.78 13.13 5.49
CA ALA A 127 -2.55 13.89 5.29
C ALA A 127 -2.25 14.10 3.79
N SER A 128 -2.35 13.06 2.96
CA SER A 128 -2.16 13.15 1.51
C SER A 128 -3.14 14.12 0.85
N ASN A 129 -4.43 14.08 1.22
CA ASN A 129 -5.45 15.00 0.72
C ASN A 129 -5.13 16.45 1.10
N GLN A 130 -4.72 16.70 2.34
CA GLN A 130 -4.23 18.01 2.76
C GLN A 130 -2.96 18.41 2.00
N GLY A 131 -2.09 17.46 1.67
CA GLY A 131 -0.91 17.70 0.85
C GLY A 131 -1.27 18.24 -0.52
N LEU A 132 -2.22 17.58 -1.21
CA LEU A 132 -2.75 18.02 -2.51
C LEU A 132 -3.43 19.39 -2.42
N GLU A 133 -4.24 19.63 -1.39
CA GLU A 133 -4.90 20.92 -1.17
C GLU A 133 -3.89 22.05 -0.92
N GLN A 134 -2.81 21.79 -0.19
CA GLN A 134 -1.76 22.77 0.04
C GLN A 134 -0.94 23.01 -1.23
N LEU A 135 -0.73 21.97 -2.04
CA LEU A 135 -0.06 22.11 -3.33
C LEU A 135 -0.87 22.98 -4.30
N SER A 136 -2.20 22.81 -4.37
CA SER A 136 -3.06 23.67 -5.21
C SER A 136 -3.10 25.12 -4.76
N LYS A 137 -2.80 25.39 -3.48
CA LYS A 137 -2.62 26.73 -2.91
C LYS A 137 -1.19 27.28 -3.06
N GLY A 138 -0.28 26.55 -3.71
CA GLY A 138 1.13 26.93 -3.87
C GLY A 138 2.00 26.73 -2.61
N ASN A 139 1.47 26.13 -1.54
CA ASN A 139 2.18 25.91 -0.27
C ASN A 139 3.03 24.64 -0.31
N VAL A 140 4.04 24.62 -1.19
CA VAL A 140 4.89 23.45 -1.46
C VAL A 140 5.52 22.85 -0.21
N LYS A 141 6.06 23.70 0.69
CA LYS A 141 6.69 23.24 1.95
C LYS A 141 5.73 22.47 2.86
N ILE A 142 4.47 22.88 2.91
CA ILE A 142 3.46 22.20 3.73
C ILE A 142 3.03 20.91 3.03
N ALA A 143 2.84 20.94 1.71
CA ALA A 143 2.52 19.75 0.92
C ALA A 143 3.56 18.64 1.13
N LEU A 144 4.85 18.94 0.98
CA LEU A 144 5.95 17.99 1.23
C LEU A 144 5.90 17.40 2.64
N LYS A 145 5.66 18.22 3.67
CA LYS A 145 5.53 17.73 5.05
C LYS A 145 4.38 16.74 5.20
N LYS A 146 3.26 16.99 4.51
CA LYS A 146 2.06 16.14 4.58
C LYS A 146 2.26 14.81 3.83
N PHE A 147 2.89 14.82 2.66
CA PHE A 147 3.24 13.58 1.96
C PHE A 147 4.26 12.74 2.75
N ARG A 148 5.29 13.37 3.33
CA ARG A 148 6.24 12.67 4.22
C ARG A 148 5.58 12.08 5.45
N LEU A 149 4.58 12.74 6.03
CA LEU A 149 3.80 12.17 7.12
C LEU A 149 3.01 10.94 6.65
N ALA A 150 2.37 11.01 5.49
CA ALA A 150 1.65 9.88 4.90
C ALA A 150 2.58 8.68 4.63
N GLN A 151 3.79 8.91 4.10
CA GLN A 151 4.82 7.88 3.92
C GLN A 151 5.25 7.23 5.25
N ARG A 152 5.40 8.00 6.33
CA ARG A 152 5.76 7.42 7.65
C ARG A 152 4.65 6.55 8.22
N LEU A 153 3.39 6.87 7.93
CA LEU A 153 2.23 6.13 8.41
C LEU A 153 1.95 4.89 7.56
N ILE A 154 2.15 4.96 6.24
CA ILE A 154 2.05 3.82 5.33
C ILE A 154 3.26 3.81 4.38
N PRO A 155 4.41 3.25 4.79
CA PRO A 155 5.61 3.25 3.94
C PRO A 155 5.48 2.37 2.69
N GLY A 156 4.53 1.43 2.66
CA GLY A 156 4.25 0.60 1.48
C GLY A 156 3.44 1.29 0.38
N ASN A 157 2.89 2.49 0.63
CA ASN A 157 2.09 3.19 -0.36
C ASN A 157 2.97 4.08 -1.26
N ALA A 158 3.30 3.53 -2.44
CA ALA A 158 4.16 4.18 -3.45
C ALA A 158 3.61 5.51 -3.98
N TYR A 159 2.31 5.75 -3.93
CA TYR A 159 1.71 7.01 -4.39
C TYR A 159 2.26 8.23 -3.63
N TYR A 160 2.48 8.10 -2.32
CA TYR A 160 2.98 9.21 -1.50
C TYR A 160 4.43 9.58 -1.83
N TYR A 161 5.23 8.62 -2.30
CA TYR A 161 6.57 8.87 -2.81
C TYR A 161 6.50 9.55 -4.18
N TRP A 162 5.61 9.09 -5.05
CA TRP A 162 5.42 9.70 -6.36
C TRP A 162 5.05 11.18 -6.25
N CYS A 163 4.10 11.54 -5.36
CA CYS A 163 3.75 12.94 -5.12
C CYS A 163 4.93 13.79 -4.62
N GLU A 164 5.71 13.29 -3.65
CA GLU A 164 6.90 14.01 -3.18
C GLU A 164 7.94 14.16 -4.29
N GLY A 165 8.21 13.08 -5.04
CA GLY A 165 9.20 13.06 -6.11
C GLY A 165 8.85 14.05 -7.23
N ILE A 166 7.59 14.10 -7.67
CA ILE A 166 7.11 15.07 -8.66
C ILE A 166 7.35 16.51 -8.18
N ILE A 167 6.95 16.83 -6.94
CA ILE A 167 7.14 18.18 -6.38
C ILE A 167 8.62 18.55 -6.37
N LEU A 168 9.48 17.65 -5.89
CA LEU A 168 10.93 17.90 -5.84
C LEU A 168 11.53 18.05 -7.24
N MET A 169 11.10 17.22 -8.19
CA MET A 169 11.54 17.29 -9.59
C MET A 169 11.12 18.61 -10.24
N ASP A 170 9.87 19.04 -10.06
CA ASP A 170 9.37 20.30 -10.61
C ASP A 170 10.15 21.49 -10.04
N GLN A 171 10.38 21.51 -8.72
CA GLN A 171 11.23 22.54 -8.09
C GLN A 171 12.69 22.47 -8.58
N ALA A 172 13.22 21.27 -8.82
CA ALA A 172 14.57 21.11 -9.37
C ALA A 172 14.70 21.71 -10.77
N VAL A 173 13.68 21.50 -11.62
CA VAL A 173 13.63 22.05 -12.98
C VAL A 173 13.45 23.56 -12.95
N GLU A 174 12.51 24.08 -12.17
CA GLU A 174 12.22 25.51 -12.08
C GLU A 174 13.43 26.29 -11.55
N LEU A 175 14.10 25.77 -10.52
CA LEU A 175 15.22 26.44 -9.86
C LEU A 175 16.59 26.05 -10.41
N GLN A 176 16.64 25.18 -11.43
CA GLN A 176 17.87 24.56 -11.94
C GLN A 176 18.75 23.96 -10.82
N ASN A 177 18.10 23.35 -9.82
CA ASN A 177 18.75 22.86 -8.61
C ASN A 177 19.04 21.36 -8.69
N ARG A 178 20.33 21.02 -8.83
CA ARG A 178 20.81 19.64 -8.94
C ARG A 178 20.57 18.81 -7.66
N GLU A 179 20.65 19.43 -6.49
CA GLU A 179 20.42 18.71 -5.22
C GLU A 179 18.97 18.24 -5.11
N LEU A 180 18.02 19.09 -5.52
CA LEU A 180 16.60 18.71 -5.57
C LEU A 180 16.34 17.59 -6.58
N ALA A 181 17.03 17.58 -7.71
CA ALA A 181 16.94 16.49 -8.69
C ALA A 181 17.44 15.16 -8.09
N VAL A 182 18.55 15.18 -7.36
CA VAL A 182 19.07 13.99 -6.66
C VAL A 182 18.10 13.53 -5.57
N LEU A 183 17.46 14.45 -4.84
CA LEU A 183 16.43 14.09 -3.86
C LEU A 183 15.21 13.48 -4.52
N ALA A 184 14.75 14.01 -5.66
CA ALA A 184 13.65 13.45 -6.43
C ALA A 184 13.95 12.02 -6.91
N ASP A 185 15.14 11.79 -7.49
CA ASP A 185 15.60 10.46 -7.91
C ASP A 185 15.55 9.45 -6.76
N ASN A 186 16.09 9.82 -5.60
CA ASN A 186 16.08 8.98 -4.41
C ASN A 186 14.66 8.68 -3.90
N VAL A 187 13.75 9.66 -3.96
CA VAL A 187 12.35 9.46 -3.55
C VAL A 187 11.64 8.53 -4.51
N PHE A 188 11.82 8.69 -5.82
CA PHE A 188 11.24 7.78 -6.80
C PHE A 188 11.78 6.36 -6.67
N ALA A 189 13.09 6.20 -6.44
CA ALA A 189 13.68 4.89 -6.17
C ALA A 189 13.03 4.20 -4.96
N LYS A 190 12.83 4.93 -3.85
CA LYS A 190 12.12 4.40 -2.67
C LYS A 190 10.66 4.06 -2.96
N GLY A 191 9.96 4.87 -3.75
CA GLY A 191 8.57 4.60 -4.13
C GLY A 191 8.44 3.35 -5.01
N ALA A 192 9.39 3.14 -5.91
CA ALA A 192 9.53 1.95 -6.73
C ALA A 192 9.78 0.68 -5.89
N ASP A 193 10.63 0.78 -4.87
CA ASP A 193 10.90 -0.32 -3.93
C ASP A 193 9.69 -0.60 -3.01
N ALA A 194 8.94 0.43 -2.64
CA ALA A 194 7.76 0.31 -1.78
C ALA A 194 6.62 -0.49 -2.45
N ASN A 195 6.42 -0.29 -3.76
CA ASN A 195 5.48 -1.08 -4.55
C ASN A 195 5.91 -1.16 -6.01
N THR A 196 6.52 -2.28 -6.40
CA THR A 196 7.00 -2.55 -7.77
C THR A 196 5.87 -2.57 -8.82
N TYR A 197 4.63 -2.80 -8.40
CA TYR A 197 3.46 -2.80 -9.30
C TYR A 197 2.87 -1.40 -9.52
N TYR A 198 3.38 -0.37 -8.85
CA TYR A 198 2.98 1.02 -9.08
C TYR A 198 4.01 1.71 -9.99
N PRO A 199 3.80 1.73 -11.32
CA PRO A 199 4.86 2.07 -12.28
C PRO A 199 5.26 3.55 -12.24
N ASP A 200 4.40 4.45 -11.75
CA ASP A 200 4.60 5.89 -11.93
C ASP A 200 5.92 6.39 -11.32
N ASN A 201 6.34 5.86 -10.16
CA ASN A 201 7.64 6.21 -9.58
C ASN A 201 8.80 5.85 -10.52
N PHE A 202 8.78 4.65 -11.10
CA PHE A 202 9.78 4.24 -12.08
C PHE A 202 9.73 5.09 -13.35
N LEU A 203 8.53 5.40 -13.85
CA LEU A 203 8.36 6.20 -15.06
C LEU A 203 8.89 7.62 -14.88
N GLU A 204 8.58 8.28 -13.76
CA GLU A 204 9.10 9.63 -13.49
C GLU A 204 10.60 9.64 -13.22
N ARG A 205 11.12 8.62 -12.54
CA ARG A 205 12.57 8.42 -12.40
C ARG A 205 13.26 8.30 -13.75
N LEU A 206 12.68 7.50 -14.66
CA LEU A 206 13.19 7.34 -16.02
C LEU A 206 13.18 8.67 -16.77
N ARG A 207 12.10 9.44 -16.69
CA ARG A 207 11.99 10.77 -17.31
C ARG A 207 13.01 11.75 -16.74
N LEU A 208 13.25 11.74 -15.43
CA LEU A 208 14.27 12.57 -14.79
C LEU A 208 15.67 12.28 -15.38
N HIS A 209 16.03 11.00 -15.52
CA HIS A 209 17.32 10.62 -16.11
C HIS A 209 17.42 10.86 -17.62
N ARG A 210 16.32 10.71 -18.37
CA ARG A 210 16.27 10.88 -19.82
C ARG A 210 16.20 12.36 -20.21
N ASP A 211 15.19 13.06 -19.72
CA ASP A 211 14.75 14.37 -20.20
C ASP A 211 15.41 15.50 -19.43
N ARG A 212 15.79 15.25 -18.16
CA ARG A 212 16.38 16.23 -17.25
C ARG A 212 17.82 15.89 -16.87
N ARG A 213 18.52 15.14 -17.72
CA ARG A 213 19.88 14.63 -17.51
C ARG A 213 20.90 15.68 -17.08
N ALA A 214 20.74 16.94 -17.52
CA ALA A 214 21.64 18.05 -17.17
C ALA A 214 21.59 18.46 -15.68
N LEU A 215 20.53 18.06 -14.97
CA LEU A 215 20.36 18.28 -13.54
C LEU A 215 21.04 17.20 -12.69
N LEU A 216 21.51 16.11 -13.30
CA LEU A 216 22.13 14.99 -12.60
C LEU A 216 23.63 14.95 -12.90
N GLU A 217 24.43 14.64 -11.89
CA GLU A 217 25.88 14.49 -12.06
C GLU A 217 26.22 13.25 -12.89
N LYS A 218 25.50 12.14 -12.66
CA LYS A 218 25.67 10.86 -13.33
C LYS A 218 24.32 10.34 -13.81
N PRO A 219 23.74 10.92 -14.89
CA PRO A 219 22.51 10.39 -15.45
C PRO A 219 22.75 8.96 -15.96
N ALA A 220 21.75 8.08 -15.81
CA ALA A 220 21.80 6.74 -16.36
C ALA A 220 22.00 6.79 -17.89
N ASP A 221 22.82 5.88 -18.42
CA ASP A 221 23.02 5.74 -19.85
C ASP A 221 21.76 5.15 -20.53
N PRO A 222 21.63 5.31 -21.86
CA PRO A 222 20.43 4.86 -22.58
C PRO A 222 20.16 3.36 -22.48
N GLU A 223 21.19 2.51 -22.44
CA GLU A 223 21.05 1.06 -22.29
C GLU A 223 20.47 0.71 -20.91
N THR A 224 21.00 1.34 -19.85
CA THR A 224 20.47 1.19 -18.47
C THR A 224 19.00 1.61 -18.39
N LEU A 225 18.63 2.74 -18.99
CA LEU A 225 17.23 3.19 -19.02
C LEU A 225 16.33 2.21 -19.78
N LEU A 226 16.81 1.64 -20.88
CA LEU A 226 16.06 0.64 -21.64
C LEU A 226 15.82 -0.63 -20.80
N GLN A 227 16.83 -1.11 -20.08
CA GLN A 227 16.70 -2.26 -19.17
C GLN A 227 15.66 -2.00 -18.07
N TRP A 228 15.67 -0.80 -17.46
CA TRP A 228 14.65 -0.43 -16.48
C TRP A 228 13.24 -0.46 -17.08
N MET A 229 13.10 0.05 -18.31
CA MET A 229 11.80 0.10 -18.99
C MET A 229 11.32 -1.29 -19.41
N GLU A 230 12.22 -2.18 -19.83
CA GLU A 230 11.90 -3.59 -20.08
C GLU A 230 11.41 -4.29 -18.81
N HIS A 231 12.07 -4.03 -17.67
CA HIS A 231 11.67 -4.57 -16.38
C HIS A 231 10.25 -4.12 -15.98
N VAL A 232 9.96 -2.82 -16.06
CA VAL A 232 8.62 -2.28 -15.73
C VAL A 232 7.55 -2.83 -16.68
N ARG A 233 7.87 -2.98 -17.97
CA ARG A 233 6.95 -3.53 -18.97
C ARG A 233 6.60 -5.00 -18.69
N THR A 234 7.51 -5.80 -18.14
CA THR A 234 7.22 -7.20 -17.76
C THR A 234 6.12 -7.29 -16.71
N TRP A 235 6.13 -6.39 -15.72
CA TRP A 235 5.12 -6.39 -14.65
C TRP A 235 3.84 -5.62 -15.01
N ASN A 236 3.95 -4.63 -15.92
CA ASN A 236 2.85 -3.74 -16.29
C ASN A 236 2.60 -3.69 -17.81
N PRO A 237 2.45 -4.84 -18.50
CA PRO A 237 2.43 -4.87 -19.97
C PRO A 237 1.18 -4.24 -20.59
N HIS A 238 0.11 -4.09 -19.80
CA HIS A 238 -1.19 -3.58 -20.25
C HIS A 238 -1.35 -2.07 -20.06
N ILE A 239 -0.48 -1.43 -19.28
CA ILE A 239 -0.59 0.00 -18.96
C ILE A 239 -0.09 0.84 -20.15
N LEU A 240 -0.94 1.69 -20.71
CA LEU A 240 -0.61 2.46 -21.91
C LEU A 240 0.55 3.45 -21.68
N SER A 241 0.61 4.11 -20.52
CA SER A 241 1.72 5.03 -20.19
C SER A 241 3.07 4.31 -20.19
N VAL A 242 3.14 3.09 -19.67
CA VAL A 242 4.33 2.23 -19.70
C VAL A 242 4.74 1.92 -21.15
N LYS A 243 3.77 1.57 -22.03
CA LYS A 243 4.05 1.30 -23.45
C LYS A 243 4.57 2.56 -24.18
N ILE A 244 3.98 3.73 -23.91
CA ILE A 244 4.40 5.00 -24.51
C ILE A 244 5.83 5.36 -24.07
N GLU A 245 6.13 5.26 -22.77
CA GLU A 245 7.48 5.55 -22.28
C GLU A 245 8.52 4.54 -22.78
N TYR A 246 8.13 3.28 -23.00
CA TYR A 246 9.00 2.30 -23.68
C TYR A 246 9.38 2.73 -25.10
N ALA A 247 8.42 3.22 -25.89
CA ALA A 247 8.71 3.72 -27.24
C ALA A 247 9.67 4.92 -27.22
N ARG A 248 9.48 5.88 -26.31
CA ARG A 248 10.38 7.03 -26.13
C ARG A 248 11.78 6.58 -25.73
N THR A 249 11.88 5.64 -24.80
CA THR A 249 13.15 5.11 -24.31
C THR A 249 13.91 4.35 -25.40
N LEU A 250 13.22 3.56 -26.23
CA LEU A 250 13.82 2.94 -27.41
C LEU A 250 14.43 3.99 -28.35
N ALA A 251 13.71 5.07 -28.62
CA ALA A 251 14.17 6.12 -29.51
C ALA A 251 15.38 6.88 -28.93
N PHE A 252 15.35 7.18 -27.63
CA PHE A 252 16.45 7.77 -26.89
C PHE A 252 17.72 6.89 -26.89
N ALA A 253 17.55 5.58 -26.81
CA ALA A 253 18.64 4.59 -26.96
C ALA A 253 19.09 4.37 -28.41
N GLY A 254 18.66 5.22 -29.35
CA GLY A 254 19.06 5.13 -30.76
C GLY A 254 18.31 4.08 -31.58
N LYS A 255 17.43 3.28 -30.97
CA LYS A 255 16.59 2.25 -31.64
C LYS A 255 15.35 2.85 -32.31
N LYS A 256 15.55 3.91 -33.09
CA LYS A 256 14.46 4.74 -33.66
C LYS A 256 13.49 3.96 -34.54
N ARG A 257 13.99 3.00 -35.34
CA ARG A 257 13.15 2.17 -36.21
C ARG A 257 12.21 1.28 -35.39
N GLU A 258 12.73 0.65 -34.34
CA GLU A 258 11.95 -0.18 -33.43
C GLU A 258 10.90 0.65 -32.68
N ALA A 259 11.29 1.83 -32.16
CA ALA A 259 10.38 2.77 -31.51
C ALA A 259 9.19 3.14 -32.41
N LYS A 260 9.45 3.49 -33.68
CA LYS A 260 8.40 3.84 -34.66
C LYS A 260 7.49 2.66 -34.98
N LEU A 261 8.05 1.45 -35.17
CA LEU A 261 7.26 0.25 -35.43
C LEU A 261 6.34 -0.06 -34.23
N PHE A 262 6.89 0.02 -33.01
CA PHE A 262 6.14 -0.19 -31.78
C PHE A 262 5.03 0.86 -31.63
N ALA A 263 5.31 2.15 -31.82
CA ALA A 263 4.30 3.21 -31.73
C ALA A 263 3.18 3.04 -32.78
N LYS A 264 3.51 2.65 -34.02
CA LYS A 264 2.51 2.36 -35.06
C LYS A 264 1.64 1.15 -34.71
N GLN A 265 2.22 0.13 -34.08
CA GLN A 265 1.45 -0.99 -33.55
C GLN A 265 0.49 -0.52 -32.45
N LEU A 266 0.97 0.29 -31.49
CA LEU A 266 0.11 0.86 -30.44
C LEU A 266 -1.06 1.65 -31.01
N GLN A 267 -0.83 2.45 -32.05
CA GLN A 267 -1.88 3.24 -32.72
C GLN A 267 -2.94 2.34 -33.36
N ARG A 268 -2.55 1.21 -33.96
CA ARG A 268 -3.50 0.23 -34.50
C ARG A 268 -4.35 -0.42 -33.41
N GLU A 269 -3.74 -0.72 -32.26
CA GLU A 269 -4.43 -1.27 -31.10
C GLU A 269 -5.33 -0.24 -30.41
N ASN A 270 -5.01 1.06 -30.50
CA ASN A 270 -5.65 2.15 -29.76
C ASN A 270 -5.88 3.38 -30.65
N PRO A 271 -6.73 3.30 -31.68
CA PRO A 271 -6.81 4.31 -32.74
C PRO A 271 -7.28 5.70 -32.26
N GLU A 272 -8.04 5.78 -31.17
CA GLU A 272 -8.60 7.05 -30.67
C GLU A 272 -7.64 7.81 -29.73
N TYR A 273 -6.51 7.23 -29.34
CA TYR A 273 -5.62 7.81 -28.36
C TYR A 273 -4.66 8.84 -28.98
N LYS A 274 -5.03 10.13 -28.88
CA LYS A 274 -4.22 11.28 -29.33
C LYS A 274 -2.78 11.31 -28.79
N ALA A 275 -2.55 10.72 -27.61
CA ALA A 275 -1.21 10.63 -27.04
C ALA A 275 -0.25 9.78 -27.89
N ILE A 276 -0.76 8.75 -28.59
CA ILE A 276 0.04 7.88 -29.46
C ILE A 276 0.32 8.58 -30.79
N GLU A 277 -0.67 9.28 -31.33
CA GLU A 277 -0.48 10.13 -32.51
C GLU A 277 0.62 11.18 -32.26
N LYS A 278 0.54 11.87 -31.12
CA LYS A 278 1.59 12.81 -30.70
C LYS A 278 2.95 12.12 -30.57
N LEU A 279 3.02 10.94 -29.95
CA LEU A 279 4.26 10.16 -29.86
C LEU A 279 4.84 9.86 -31.24
N ILE A 280 4.04 9.43 -32.20
CA ILE A 280 4.52 9.13 -33.56
C ILE A 280 5.11 10.40 -34.21
N ASN A 281 4.41 11.53 -34.09
CA ASN A 281 4.88 12.81 -34.62
C ASN A 281 6.20 13.25 -33.96
N ASP A 282 6.30 13.16 -32.63
CA ASP A 282 7.52 13.47 -31.86
C ASP A 282 8.70 12.60 -32.35
N LEU A 283 8.47 11.28 -32.51
CA LEU A 283 9.48 10.33 -33.00
C LEU A 283 9.91 10.60 -34.46
N GLU A 284 9.03 11.15 -35.29
CA GLU A 284 9.34 11.53 -36.66
C GLU A 284 10.18 12.81 -36.73
N GLN A 285 9.93 13.75 -35.83
CA GLN A 285 10.69 15.00 -35.69
C GLN A 285 12.01 14.83 -34.93
N GLY A 286 12.22 13.66 -34.32
CA GLY A 286 13.42 13.37 -33.53
C GLY A 286 13.39 14.00 -32.13
N VAL A 287 12.19 14.24 -31.61
CA VAL A 287 11.94 14.62 -30.22
C VAL A 287 11.79 13.32 -29.41
N TYR A 288 12.58 13.18 -28.34
CA TYR A 288 12.67 11.98 -27.52
C TYR A 288 12.32 12.29 -26.07
#